data_AF-A0A9P0NT65-F1
#
_entry.id   AF-A0A9P0NT65-F1
#
_cell.length_a   1.000
_cell.length_b   1.000
_cell.length_c   1.000
_cell.angle_alpha   90.00
_cell.angle_beta   90.00
_cell.angle_gamma   90.00
#
_symmetry.space_group_name_H-M   'P 1'
#
loop_
_entity.id
_entity.type
_entity.pdbx_description
1 polymer ?
#
loop_
_entity_poly.entity_id
_entity_poly.type
_entity_poly.pdbx_seq_one_letter_code
_entity_poly.pdbx_strand_id
1 'polypeptide(L)'
;MEKAGSKKRKRPEKSVIEEAVSEVLEKGQSINRTALALNISRAYLAKIVKKVKTSGDSSYEHCPNIGNRRIFTTEQENMLADYLKTASKMCHGLTRHQAKKLGFDYAVANDIYPPKWKEVETATDDWLKGFMSRHKDLTVRKPESTSLSCATSFNKANVSTLFEKLNTVLQRDKFPPHGIFNADETGCSTVTNPPKVIAERGSKQIGQVTSAERGTLVTTLFFINAAGGFLPPVFVFPRVNYKDIMLNNGPPGALGLAQVSGWMTEDCFVKAVEHFAIHVRPSIKNPALILRDNHTSHVNLRVVEFARQNSIIIVTFPPYCSHKLQPLDITVYGPFKTRYRTAMNEWMLTNPGKTVTIYQIGQFVKEAYLPAFSPQNIT
;
A
#
# COMPACT_ATOMS: atom_id res chain seq x y z
N MET A 1 -0.44 41.41 19.70
CA MET A 1 -1.21 40.68 20.73
C MET A 1 -1.58 39.31 20.20
N GLU A 2 -0.78 38.31 20.52
CA GLU A 2 -0.97 36.93 20.09
C GLU A 2 -2.03 36.28 20.99
N LYS A 3 -3.14 35.80 20.42
CA LYS A 3 -4.14 35.02 21.17
C LYS A 3 -3.52 33.66 21.49
N ALA A 4 -3.13 33.47 22.75
CA ALA A 4 -2.69 32.18 23.27
C ALA A 4 -3.73 31.10 22.92
N GLY A 5 -3.30 30.12 22.11
CA GLY A 5 -4.12 28.97 21.74
C GLY A 5 -4.62 28.26 22.99
N SER A 6 -5.93 28.02 23.05
CA SER A 6 -6.56 27.19 24.09
C SER A 6 -5.89 25.83 24.14
N LYS A 7 -5.00 25.61 25.12
CA LYS A 7 -4.48 24.27 25.45
C LYS A 7 -5.69 23.39 25.76
N LYS A 8 -5.98 22.42 24.88
CA LYS A 8 -6.93 21.34 25.19
C LYS A 8 -6.46 20.69 26.49
N ARG A 9 -7.17 20.95 27.59
CA ARG A 9 -6.89 20.33 28.89
C ARG A 9 -6.99 18.82 28.71
N LYS A 10 -5.92 18.08 29.04
CA LYS A 10 -5.96 16.61 29.11
C LYS A 10 -7.03 16.21 30.12
N ARG A 11 -7.75 15.13 29.83
CA ARG A 11 -8.75 14.59 30.74
C ARG A 11 -8.01 14.00 31.95
N PRO A 12 -8.35 14.35 33.20
CA PRO A 12 -7.68 13.80 34.38
C PRO A 12 -7.90 12.29 34.49
N GLU A 13 -6.97 11.58 35.12
CA GLU A 13 -7.11 10.14 35.40
C GLU A 13 -8.21 9.85 36.43
N LYS A 14 -8.74 8.62 36.43
CA LYS A 14 -9.84 8.17 37.32
C LYS A 14 -9.53 8.49 38.78
N SER A 15 -8.35 8.09 39.25
CA SER A 15 -7.86 8.27 40.62
C SER A 15 -7.85 9.74 41.06
N VAL A 16 -7.37 10.64 40.20
CA VAL A 16 -7.27 12.07 40.49
C VAL A 16 -8.65 12.72 40.62
N ILE A 17 -9.65 12.22 39.87
CA ILE A 17 -11.02 12.72 39.96
C ILE A 17 -11.68 12.23 41.26
N GLU A 18 -11.45 11.00 41.66
CA GLU A 18 -11.98 10.42 42.90
C GLU A 18 -11.39 11.11 44.13
N GLU A 19 -10.07 11.32 44.14
CA GLU A 19 -9.36 12.08 45.17
C GLU A 19 -9.92 13.51 45.29
N ALA A 20 -10.09 14.22 44.16
CA ALA A 20 -10.64 15.57 44.15
C ALA A 20 -12.05 15.66 44.75
N VAL A 21 -12.86 14.62 44.60
CA VAL A 21 -14.23 14.59 45.13
C VAL A 21 -14.22 14.28 46.63
N SER A 22 -13.38 13.35 47.09
CA SER A 22 -13.17 13.07 48.52
C SER A 22 -12.63 14.31 49.25
N GLU A 23 -11.66 15.04 48.69
CA GLU A 23 -11.13 16.25 49.33
C GLU A 23 -12.20 17.34 49.55
N VAL A 24 -13.16 17.46 48.63
CA VAL A 24 -14.23 18.47 48.72
C VAL A 24 -15.37 18.01 49.63
N LEU A 25 -15.73 16.72 49.61
CA LEU A 25 -16.89 16.19 50.34
C LEU A 25 -16.55 15.73 51.75
N GLU A 26 -15.41 15.06 51.94
CA GLU A 26 -15.00 14.48 53.22
C GLU A 26 -14.10 15.44 54.01
N LYS A 27 -13.14 16.08 53.33
CA LYS A 27 -12.18 16.99 53.98
C LYS A 27 -12.62 18.47 53.98
N GLY A 28 -13.78 18.77 53.40
CA GLY A 28 -14.38 20.12 53.40
C GLY A 28 -13.58 21.18 52.63
N GLN A 29 -12.69 20.79 51.71
CA GLN A 29 -11.89 21.76 50.94
C GLN A 29 -12.73 22.54 49.92
N SER A 30 -12.29 23.75 49.60
CA SER A 30 -12.96 24.56 48.59
C SER A 30 -12.75 23.99 47.19
N ILE A 31 -13.84 23.90 46.40
CA ILE A 31 -13.81 23.42 45.01
C ILE A 31 -12.74 24.16 44.19
N ASN A 32 -12.52 25.44 44.47
CA ASN A 32 -11.57 26.25 43.72
C ASN A 32 -10.11 25.87 44.06
N ARG A 33 -9.82 25.61 45.34
CA ARG A 33 -8.49 25.20 45.80
C ARG A 33 -8.14 23.80 45.31
N THR A 34 -9.05 22.84 45.46
CA THR A 34 -8.87 21.46 44.99
C THR A 34 -8.74 21.37 43.47
N ALA A 35 -9.55 22.13 42.72
CA ALA A 35 -9.45 22.19 41.27
C ALA A 35 -8.09 22.72 40.78
N LEU A 36 -7.51 23.69 41.50
CA LEU A 36 -6.22 24.27 41.16
C LEU A 36 -5.06 23.34 41.56
N ALA A 37 -5.14 22.71 42.73
CA ALA A 37 -4.14 21.76 43.23
C ALA A 37 -4.03 20.50 42.36
N LEU A 38 -5.16 19.93 41.95
CA LEU A 38 -5.22 18.70 41.15
C LEU A 38 -5.29 18.97 39.64
N ASN A 39 -5.16 20.24 39.22
CA ASN A 39 -5.20 20.68 37.83
C ASN A 39 -6.46 20.21 37.07
N ILE A 40 -7.61 20.28 37.74
CA ILE A 40 -8.93 19.94 37.20
C ILE A 40 -9.69 21.23 36.87
N SER A 41 -10.55 21.20 35.85
CA SER A 41 -11.45 22.33 35.59
C SER A 41 -12.42 22.53 36.78
N ARG A 42 -12.42 23.71 37.40
CA ARG A 42 -13.37 24.08 38.47
C ARG A 42 -14.82 23.74 38.11
N ALA A 43 -15.25 24.08 36.88
CA ALA A 43 -16.61 23.81 36.42
C ALA A 43 -16.92 22.30 36.33
N TYR A 44 -15.92 21.48 36.00
CA TYR A 44 -16.06 20.03 35.94
C TYR A 44 -16.16 19.43 37.35
N LEU A 45 -15.27 19.84 38.27
CA LEU A 45 -15.31 19.39 39.66
C LEU A 45 -16.61 19.80 40.36
N ALA A 46 -17.04 21.06 40.18
CA ALA A 46 -18.30 21.56 40.74
C ALA A 46 -19.52 20.76 40.26
N LYS A 47 -19.54 20.37 38.97
CA LYS A 47 -20.62 19.55 38.40
C LYS A 47 -20.67 18.16 39.04
N ILE A 48 -19.51 17.53 39.25
CA ILE A 48 -19.42 16.21 39.88
C ILE A 48 -19.86 16.27 41.34
N VAL A 49 -19.28 17.20 42.12
CA VAL A 49 -19.60 17.41 43.54
C VAL A 49 -21.10 17.69 43.73
N LYS A 50 -21.71 18.52 42.87
CA LYS A 50 -23.16 18.77 42.90
C LYS A 50 -23.95 17.49 42.67
N LYS A 51 -23.55 16.68 41.68
CA LYS A 51 -24.22 15.40 41.37
C LYS A 51 -24.20 14.45 42.56
N VAL A 52 -23.05 14.30 43.23
CA VAL A 52 -22.90 13.41 44.40
C VAL A 52 -23.73 13.88 45.58
N LYS A 53 -23.73 15.20 45.86
CA LYS A 53 -24.58 15.79 46.91
C LYS A 53 -26.07 15.59 46.65
N THR A 54 -26.50 15.58 45.38
CA THR A 54 -27.91 15.36 45.02
C THR A 54 -28.30 13.87 45.07
N SER A 55 -27.37 12.94 44.86
CA SER A 55 -27.66 11.50 44.90
C SER A 55 -27.64 10.89 46.31
N GLY A 56 -27.10 11.59 47.32
CA GLY A 56 -27.09 11.12 48.71
C GLY A 56 -26.07 10.02 49.02
N ASP A 57 -25.21 9.67 48.04
CA ASP A 57 -24.17 8.65 48.19
C ASP A 57 -22.98 9.16 49.00
N SER A 58 -22.47 8.30 49.87
CA SER A 58 -21.29 8.57 50.72
C SER A 58 -19.97 8.43 49.96
N SER A 59 -19.96 7.79 48.79
CA SER A 59 -18.76 7.49 48.01
C SER A 59 -18.96 7.80 46.53
N TYR A 60 -17.97 8.43 45.88
CA TYR A 60 -17.97 8.68 44.44
C TYR A 60 -17.01 7.76 43.71
N GLU A 61 -17.53 6.84 42.91
CA GLU A 61 -16.72 6.09 41.94
C GLU A 61 -16.78 6.77 40.57
N HIS A 62 -15.62 7.16 40.04
CA HIS A 62 -15.53 7.74 38.71
C HIS A 62 -15.60 6.66 37.64
N CYS A 63 -16.82 6.29 37.26
CA CYS A 63 -17.06 5.48 36.08
C CYS A 63 -17.03 6.39 34.82
N PRO A 64 -15.98 6.33 33.97
CA PRO A 64 -16.06 6.97 32.68
C PRO A 64 -17.27 6.38 31.95
N ASN A 65 -18.00 7.23 31.21
CA ASN A 65 -19.25 6.88 30.50
C ASN A 65 -19.01 5.93 29.30
N ILE A 66 -18.09 4.99 29.42
CA ILE A 66 -17.73 3.98 28.42
C ILE A 66 -18.76 2.84 28.42
N GLY A 67 -19.35 2.53 29.58
CA GLY A 67 -20.39 1.49 29.74
C GLY A 67 -21.84 1.98 29.58
N ASN A 68 -22.16 3.20 29.99
CA ASN A 68 -23.55 3.67 30.15
C ASN A 68 -24.33 3.98 28.85
N ARG A 69 -23.75 3.68 27.67
CA ARG A 69 -24.40 3.86 26.36
C ARG A 69 -24.05 2.73 25.38
N ARG A 70 -23.78 1.53 25.90
CA ARG A 70 -23.70 0.33 25.07
C ARG A 70 -25.11 -0.06 24.67
N ILE A 71 -25.34 -0.11 23.36
CA ILE A 71 -26.62 -0.51 22.79
C ILE A 71 -26.67 -2.04 22.65
N PHE A 72 -25.56 -2.62 22.21
CA PHE A 72 -25.39 -4.05 22.02
C PHE A 72 -24.79 -4.72 23.25
N THR A 73 -25.13 -6.00 23.44
CA THR A 73 -24.39 -6.88 24.35
C THR A 73 -22.97 -7.11 23.83
N THR A 74 -22.10 -7.67 24.68
CA THR A 74 -20.73 -8.00 24.28
C THR A 74 -20.72 -9.00 23.13
N GLU A 75 -21.60 -9.99 23.16
CA GLU A 75 -21.74 -11.02 22.11
C GLU A 75 -22.18 -10.39 20.79
N GLN A 76 -23.18 -9.52 20.83
CA GLN A 76 -23.67 -8.80 19.65
C GLN A 76 -22.59 -7.89 19.04
N GLU A 77 -21.84 -7.16 19.86
CA GLU A 77 -20.71 -6.36 19.36
C GLU A 77 -19.62 -7.23 18.73
N ASN A 78 -19.30 -8.38 19.35
CA ASN A 78 -18.32 -9.33 18.80
C ASN A 78 -18.76 -9.87 17.43
N MET A 79 -20.04 -10.26 17.28
CA MET A 79 -20.57 -10.71 16.00
C MET A 79 -20.45 -9.64 14.91
N LEU A 80 -20.80 -8.39 15.24
CA LEU A 80 -20.67 -7.27 14.31
C LEU A 80 -19.20 -7.02 13.93
N ALA A 81 -18.29 -7.11 14.90
CA ALA A 81 -16.86 -6.98 14.67
C ALA A 81 -16.32 -8.10 13.76
N ASP A 82 -16.72 -9.35 14.00
CA ASP A 82 -16.27 -10.50 13.21
C ASP A 82 -16.83 -10.47 11.78
N TYR A 83 -18.06 -9.97 11.60
CA TYR A 83 -18.60 -9.69 10.28
C TYR A 83 -17.77 -8.64 9.54
N LEU A 84 -17.44 -7.51 10.18
CA LEU A 84 -16.61 -6.45 9.59
C LEU A 84 -15.23 -6.98 9.17
N LYS A 85 -14.60 -7.83 10.00
CA LYS A 85 -13.34 -8.50 9.66
C LYS A 85 -13.50 -9.42 8.45
N THR A 86 -14.56 -10.22 8.42
CA THR A 86 -14.81 -11.19 7.34
C THR A 86 -15.06 -10.48 6.02
N ALA A 87 -15.95 -9.48 6.00
CA ALA A 87 -16.21 -8.65 4.84
C ALA A 87 -14.92 -7.98 4.32
N SER A 88 -14.09 -7.44 5.22
CA SER A 88 -12.79 -6.88 4.83
C SER A 88 -11.84 -7.91 4.21
N LYS A 89 -11.78 -9.14 4.74
CA LYS A 89 -10.95 -10.23 4.18
C LYS A 89 -11.42 -10.66 2.80
N MET A 90 -12.71 -10.49 2.49
CA MET A 90 -13.31 -10.77 1.19
C MET A 90 -13.26 -9.58 0.21
N CYS A 91 -12.45 -8.55 0.49
CA CYS A 91 -12.39 -7.30 -0.30
C CYS A 91 -13.71 -6.49 -0.32
N HIS A 92 -14.65 -6.78 0.57
CA HIS A 92 -15.93 -6.08 0.76
C HIS A 92 -15.94 -5.24 2.04
N GLY A 93 -14.79 -4.68 2.42
CA GLY A 93 -14.65 -3.86 3.63
C GLY A 93 -15.62 -2.69 3.65
N LEU A 94 -16.28 -2.47 4.78
CA LEU A 94 -17.29 -1.43 4.94
C LEU A 94 -16.66 -0.09 5.33
N THR A 95 -17.15 0.99 4.71
CA THR A 95 -16.81 2.36 5.13
C THR A 95 -17.41 2.68 6.50
N ARG A 96 -16.94 3.76 7.14
CA ARG A 96 -17.53 4.26 8.40
C ARG A 96 -19.04 4.45 8.30
N HIS A 97 -19.52 4.98 7.18
CA HIS A 97 -20.95 5.21 6.98
C HIS A 97 -21.72 3.89 6.87
N GLN A 98 -21.23 2.94 6.06
CA GLN A 98 -21.86 1.63 5.91
C GLN A 98 -21.83 0.81 7.20
N ALA A 99 -20.74 0.85 7.98
CA ALA A 99 -20.67 0.20 9.28
C ALA A 99 -21.68 0.78 10.29
N LYS A 100 -21.95 2.09 10.23
CA LYS A 100 -23.01 2.72 11.03
C LYS A 100 -24.41 2.33 10.57
N LYS A 101 -24.62 2.20 9.26
CA LYS A 101 -25.89 1.70 8.71
C LYS A 101 -26.13 0.24 9.13
N LEU A 102 -25.13 -0.62 8.97
CA LEU A 102 -25.19 -2.00 9.45
C LEU A 102 -25.45 -2.08 10.97
N GLY A 103 -24.80 -1.21 11.76
CA GLY A 103 -25.09 -1.11 13.19
C GLY A 103 -26.53 -0.71 13.46
N PHE A 104 -27.11 0.21 12.70
CA PHE A 104 -28.53 0.54 12.83
C PHE A 104 -29.43 -0.62 12.44
N ASP A 105 -29.22 -1.23 11.26
CA ASP A 105 -30.00 -2.37 10.78
C ASP A 105 -29.97 -3.53 11.80
N TYR A 106 -28.81 -3.78 12.39
CA TYR A 106 -28.64 -4.79 13.43
C TYR A 106 -29.36 -4.43 14.74
N ALA A 107 -29.37 -3.15 15.13
CA ALA A 107 -30.13 -2.69 16.29
C ALA A 107 -31.65 -2.75 16.06
N VAL A 108 -32.12 -2.50 14.83
CA VAL A 108 -33.52 -2.67 14.42
C VAL A 108 -33.93 -4.13 14.48
N ALA A 109 -33.11 -5.03 13.92
CA ALA A 109 -33.39 -6.47 13.93
C ALA A 109 -33.44 -7.09 15.35
N ASN A 110 -32.87 -6.41 16.35
CA ASN A 110 -32.88 -6.85 17.74
C ASN A 110 -33.78 -5.97 18.64
N ASP A 111 -34.56 -5.03 18.07
CA ASP A 111 -35.44 -4.12 18.81
C ASP A 111 -34.77 -3.30 19.94
N ILE A 112 -33.49 -2.95 19.77
CA ILE A 112 -32.66 -2.23 20.76
C ILE A 112 -32.19 -0.85 20.30
N TYR A 113 -32.79 -0.31 19.23
CA TYR A 113 -32.33 0.93 18.61
C TYR A 113 -32.74 2.20 19.40
N PRO A 114 -31.84 3.20 19.53
CA PRO A 114 -32.21 4.52 20.05
C PRO A 114 -33.16 5.27 19.10
N PRO A 115 -34.08 6.12 19.60
CA PRO A 115 -35.00 6.89 18.75
C PRO A 115 -34.29 7.76 17.70
N LYS A 116 -33.17 8.39 18.09
CA LYS A 116 -32.35 9.21 17.19
C LYS A 116 -31.73 8.43 16.03
N TRP A 117 -31.53 7.12 16.18
CA TRP A 117 -31.03 6.31 15.08
C TRP A 117 -32.11 6.04 14.04
N LYS A 118 -33.38 5.91 14.49
CA LYS A 118 -34.53 5.70 13.60
C LYS A 118 -34.83 6.94 12.77
N GLU A 119 -34.71 8.14 13.34
CA GLU A 119 -34.91 9.39 12.61
C GLU A 119 -33.93 9.58 11.44
N VAL A 120 -32.69 9.11 11.59
CA VAL A 120 -31.60 9.31 10.62
C VAL A 120 -31.25 8.01 9.88
N GLU A 121 -31.93 6.92 10.19
CA GLU A 121 -31.70 5.56 9.67
C GLU A 121 -30.23 5.12 9.71
N THR A 122 -29.50 5.52 10.75
CA THR A 122 -28.07 5.24 10.88
C THR A 122 -27.58 5.40 12.32
N ALA A 123 -26.55 4.63 12.69
CA ALA A 123 -25.86 4.82 13.95
C ALA A 123 -25.07 6.13 13.98
N THR A 124 -24.84 6.66 15.19
CA THR A 124 -24.10 7.93 15.38
C THR A 124 -22.59 7.73 15.31
N ASP A 125 -21.85 8.81 15.02
CA ASP A 125 -20.38 8.79 15.06
C ASP A 125 -19.83 8.47 16.45
N ASP A 126 -20.54 8.88 17.51
CA ASP A 126 -20.13 8.59 18.88
C ASP A 126 -20.27 7.11 19.23
N TRP A 127 -21.30 6.44 18.70
CA TRP A 127 -21.39 4.99 18.79
C TRP A 127 -20.23 4.32 18.07
N LEU A 128 -19.93 4.70 16.83
CA LEU A 128 -18.83 4.10 16.08
C LEU A 128 -17.49 4.31 16.79
N LYS A 129 -17.23 5.51 17.34
CA LYS A 129 -16.03 5.75 18.16
C LYS A 129 -15.98 4.85 19.39
N GLY A 130 -17.11 4.67 20.07
CA GLY A 130 -17.24 3.77 21.22
C GLY A 130 -16.97 2.31 20.85
N PHE A 131 -17.62 1.82 19.79
CA PHE A 131 -17.43 0.48 19.25
C PHE A 131 -15.95 0.21 18.90
N MET A 132 -15.34 1.10 18.12
CA MET A 132 -13.91 0.99 17.75
C MET A 132 -12.97 1.10 18.97
N SER A 133 -13.36 1.82 20.04
CA SER A 133 -12.54 1.90 21.26
C SER A 133 -12.54 0.59 22.07
N ARG A 134 -13.62 -0.20 21.96
CA ARG A 134 -13.79 -1.49 22.62
C ARG A 134 -13.19 -2.63 21.80
N HIS A 135 -13.25 -2.54 20.47
CA HIS A 135 -12.61 -3.45 19.51
C HIS A 135 -11.30 -2.88 18.98
N LYS A 136 -10.25 -2.94 19.81
CA LYS A 136 -8.91 -2.42 19.46
C LYS A 136 -8.23 -3.19 18.32
N ASP A 137 -8.76 -4.35 17.98
CA ASP A 137 -8.41 -5.19 16.83
C ASP A 137 -9.02 -4.69 15.51
N LEU A 138 -9.91 -3.69 15.55
CA LEU A 138 -10.42 -2.98 14.38
C LEU A 138 -9.74 -1.62 14.23
N THR A 139 -9.43 -1.25 12.98
CA THR A 139 -8.91 0.08 12.67
C THR A 139 -9.32 0.52 11.27
N VAL A 140 -9.41 1.84 11.08
CA VAL A 140 -9.76 2.42 9.78
C VAL A 140 -8.50 2.52 8.94
N ARG A 141 -8.50 1.82 7.80
CA ARG A 141 -7.39 1.80 6.84
C ARG A 141 -7.89 2.21 5.46
N LYS A 142 -6.98 2.79 4.67
CA LYS A 142 -7.20 2.91 3.22
C LYS A 142 -6.91 1.54 2.60
N PRO A 143 -7.87 0.88 1.95
CA PRO A 143 -7.61 -0.38 1.25
C PRO A 143 -6.72 -0.15 0.03
N GLU A 144 -5.98 -1.19 -0.37
CA GLU A 144 -5.31 -1.23 -1.65
C GLU A 144 -6.33 -1.44 -2.77
N SER A 145 -6.16 -0.74 -3.88
CA SER A 145 -7.05 -0.89 -5.04
C SER A 145 -6.84 -2.27 -5.65
N THR A 146 -7.79 -3.18 -5.44
CA THR A 146 -7.79 -4.54 -6.01
C THR A 146 -8.92 -4.62 -7.02
N SER A 147 -8.61 -5.01 -8.26
CA SER A 147 -9.66 -5.19 -9.28
C SER A 147 -10.48 -6.45 -8.98
N LEU A 148 -11.73 -6.49 -9.45
CA LEU A 148 -12.58 -7.67 -9.33
C LEU A 148 -11.90 -8.91 -9.94
N SER A 149 -11.28 -8.75 -11.10
CA SER A 149 -10.55 -9.82 -11.78
C SER A 149 -9.37 -10.34 -10.96
N CYS A 150 -8.63 -9.48 -10.25
CA CYS A 150 -7.57 -9.91 -9.34
C CYS A 150 -8.14 -10.69 -8.14
N ALA A 151 -9.24 -10.20 -7.55
CA ALA A 151 -9.87 -10.83 -6.39
C ALA A 151 -10.44 -12.21 -6.70
N THR A 152 -10.99 -12.43 -7.90
CA THR A 152 -11.57 -13.72 -8.31
C THR A 152 -10.53 -14.68 -8.89
N SER A 153 -9.52 -14.16 -9.60
CA SER A 153 -8.52 -15.01 -10.27
C SER A 153 -7.46 -15.55 -9.31
N PHE A 154 -7.12 -14.80 -8.25
CA PHE A 154 -6.20 -15.27 -7.22
C PHE A 154 -6.91 -16.22 -6.25
N ASN A 155 -7.07 -17.48 -6.67
CA ASN A 155 -7.70 -18.54 -5.89
C ASN A 155 -6.83 -19.81 -5.87
N LYS A 156 -7.14 -20.71 -4.94
CA LYS A 156 -6.36 -21.95 -4.72
C LYS A 156 -6.23 -22.78 -5.99
N ALA A 157 -7.29 -22.93 -6.78
CA ALA A 157 -7.26 -23.77 -7.99
C ALA A 157 -6.30 -23.23 -9.05
N ASN A 158 -6.36 -21.93 -9.34
CA ASN A 158 -5.48 -21.28 -10.33
C ASN A 158 -4.00 -21.31 -9.89
N VAL A 159 -3.76 -21.05 -8.61
CA VAL A 159 -2.41 -21.10 -8.03
C VAL A 159 -1.86 -22.53 -8.05
N SER A 160 -2.66 -23.52 -7.62
CA SER A 160 -2.28 -24.94 -7.69
C SER A 160 -1.94 -25.37 -9.11
N THR A 161 -2.77 -25.00 -10.10
CA THR A 161 -2.52 -25.32 -11.51
C THR A 161 -1.19 -24.74 -12.02
N LEU A 162 -0.86 -23.50 -11.63
CA LEU A 162 0.45 -22.91 -11.97
C LEU A 162 1.59 -23.74 -11.39
N PHE A 163 1.55 -24.04 -10.09
CA PHE A 163 2.64 -24.76 -9.42
C PHE A 163 2.76 -26.21 -9.89
N GLU A 164 1.67 -26.87 -10.23
CA GLU A 164 1.69 -28.21 -10.86
C GLU A 164 2.39 -28.18 -12.23
N LYS A 165 2.05 -27.20 -13.08
CA LYS A 165 2.72 -27.01 -14.38
C LYS A 165 4.20 -26.66 -14.22
N LEU A 166 4.51 -25.75 -13.29
CA LEU A 166 5.88 -25.36 -12.99
C LEU A 166 6.70 -26.55 -12.48
N ASN A 167 6.15 -27.32 -11.55
CA ASN A 167 6.80 -28.53 -11.02
C ASN A 167 7.01 -29.57 -12.13
N THR A 168 6.05 -29.75 -13.04
CA THR A 168 6.21 -30.63 -14.20
C THR A 168 7.40 -30.22 -15.06
N VAL A 169 7.56 -28.93 -15.33
CA VAL A 169 8.70 -28.38 -16.10
C VAL A 169 10.02 -28.58 -15.36
N LEU A 170 10.06 -28.25 -14.06
CA LEU A 170 11.26 -28.39 -13.23
C LEU A 170 11.68 -29.86 -13.01
N GLN A 171 10.75 -30.81 -13.12
CA GLN A 171 11.04 -32.25 -13.06
C GLN A 171 11.51 -32.79 -14.41
N ARG A 172 10.95 -32.30 -15.52
CA ARG A 172 11.33 -32.71 -16.88
C ARG A 172 12.73 -32.24 -17.25
N ASP A 173 13.03 -30.97 -16.96
CA ASP A 173 14.28 -30.31 -17.31
C ASP A 173 15.00 -29.84 -16.04
N LYS A 174 16.31 -30.03 -15.96
CA LYS A 174 17.09 -29.56 -14.80
C LYS A 174 17.60 -28.15 -15.06
N PHE A 175 17.16 -27.20 -14.24
CA PHE A 175 17.62 -25.81 -14.28
C PHE A 175 18.47 -25.51 -13.05
N PRO A 176 19.70 -24.98 -13.21
CA PRO A 176 20.37 -24.35 -12.09
C PRO A 176 19.63 -23.05 -11.72
N PRO A 177 19.79 -22.53 -10.49
CA PRO A 177 19.11 -21.28 -10.08
C PRO A 177 19.38 -20.08 -11.00
N HIS A 178 20.58 -19.99 -11.59
CA HIS A 178 20.92 -18.94 -12.56
C HIS A 178 20.28 -19.13 -13.96
N GLY A 179 19.63 -20.27 -14.20
CA GLY A 179 18.87 -20.59 -15.42
C GLY A 179 17.36 -20.42 -15.27
N ILE A 180 16.86 -20.08 -14.07
CA ILE A 180 15.44 -19.80 -13.80
C ILE A 180 15.26 -18.30 -13.70
N PHE A 181 14.59 -17.71 -14.67
CA PHE A 181 14.38 -16.29 -14.79
C PHE A 181 12.93 -15.88 -14.55
N ASN A 182 12.78 -14.68 -14.03
CA ASN A 182 11.54 -13.95 -14.03
C ASN A 182 11.67 -12.70 -14.90
N ALA A 183 10.64 -12.40 -15.70
CA ALA A 183 10.59 -11.26 -16.61
C ALA A 183 9.28 -10.50 -16.44
N ASP A 184 9.37 -9.17 -16.43
CA ASP A 184 8.22 -8.28 -16.29
C ASP A 184 8.56 -6.86 -16.76
N GLU A 185 7.55 -6.10 -17.15
CA GLU A 185 7.68 -4.69 -17.53
C GLU A 185 7.35 -3.74 -16.37
N THR A 186 8.03 -2.60 -16.34
CA THR A 186 7.58 -1.44 -15.55
C THR A 186 7.69 -0.16 -16.36
N GLY A 187 6.80 0.79 -16.09
CA GLY A 187 6.85 2.12 -16.66
C GLY A 187 7.86 3.03 -15.95
N CYS A 188 8.77 3.62 -16.72
CA CYS A 188 9.67 4.68 -16.28
C CYS A 188 9.20 6.01 -16.88
N SER A 189 8.52 6.81 -16.05
CA SER A 189 7.97 8.12 -16.45
C SER A 189 9.03 9.22 -16.36
N THR A 190 8.94 10.26 -17.21
CA THR A 190 9.72 11.50 -17.09
C THR A 190 9.23 12.40 -15.95
N VAL A 191 8.06 12.10 -15.38
CA VAL A 191 7.49 12.82 -14.22
C VAL A 191 7.23 11.83 -13.11
N THR A 192 7.69 12.17 -11.91
CA THR A 192 7.43 11.39 -10.71
C THR A 192 6.96 12.26 -9.56
N ASN A 193 6.25 11.65 -8.61
CA ASN A 193 5.87 12.34 -7.39
C ASN A 193 7.13 12.69 -6.58
N PRO A 194 7.21 13.93 -6.05
CA PRO A 194 8.33 14.34 -5.23
C PRO A 194 8.47 13.46 -3.98
N PRO A 195 9.70 13.24 -3.49
CA PRO A 195 9.93 12.58 -2.21
C PRO A 195 9.37 13.42 -1.05
N LYS A 196 9.29 12.81 0.14
CA LYS A 196 8.96 13.58 1.35
C LYS A 196 10.10 14.55 1.66
N VAL A 197 9.76 15.79 1.98
CA VAL A 197 10.72 16.84 2.32
C VAL A 197 10.58 17.29 3.78
N ILE A 198 11.66 17.85 4.32
CA ILE A 198 11.64 18.55 5.61
C ILE A 198 11.07 19.95 5.36
N ALA A 199 10.01 20.30 6.09
CA ALA A 199 9.36 21.59 5.99
C ALA A 199 8.98 22.11 7.39
N GLU A 200 8.71 23.41 7.47
CA GLU A 200 8.31 24.08 8.71
C GLU A 200 7.04 23.48 9.31
N ARG A 201 7.04 23.27 10.63
CA ARG A 201 5.89 22.69 11.36
C ARG A 201 4.72 23.67 11.33
N GLY A 202 3.57 23.19 10.87
CA GLY A 202 2.33 23.97 10.82
C GLY A 202 2.05 24.58 9.44
N SER A 203 3.03 24.53 8.53
CA SER A 203 2.85 24.94 7.14
C SER A 203 1.87 24.02 6.42
N LYS A 204 0.85 24.62 5.81
CA LYS A 204 -0.24 23.90 5.12
C LYS A 204 0.07 23.61 3.66
N GLN A 205 0.93 24.43 3.03
CA GLN A 205 1.31 24.30 1.63
C GLN A 205 2.82 24.14 1.54
N ILE A 206 3.26 22.99 1.03
CA ILE A 206 4.66 22.64 0.82
C ILE A 206 4.79 22.33 -0.67
N GLY A 207 5.58 23.14 -1.39
CA GLY A 207 5.82 22.98 -2.81
C GLY A 207 7.16 22.32 -3.09
N GLN A 208 7.20 21.44 -4.07
CA GLN A 208 8.44 20.94 -4.68
C GLN A 208 8.24 20.91 -6.19
N VAL A 209 9.24 21.40 -6.93
CA VAL A 209 9.20 21.41 -8.40
C VAL A 209 9.22 19.96 -8.90
N THR A 210 8.33 19.67 -9.85
CA THR A 210 8.34 18.42 -10.63
C THR A 210 8.69 18.74 -12.08
N SER A 211 9.10 17.75 -12.85
CA SER A 211 9.56 17.97 -14.22
C SER A 211 8.48 18.57 -15.14
N ALA A 212 7.22 18.20 -14.98
CA ALA A 212 6.08 18.66 -15.77
C ALA A 212 4.77 18.19 -15.14
N GLU A 213 3.62 18.69 -15.60
CA GLU A 213 2.29 18.23 -15.15
C GLU A 213 1.97 16.79 -15.60
N ARG A 214 2.41 16.41 -16.81
CA ARG A 214 2.22 15.07 -17.38
C ARG A 214 3.54 14.52 -17.89
N GLY A 215 3.83 13.27 -17.50
CA GLY A 215 5.04 12.57 -17.91
C GLY A 215 4.86 11.78 -19.19
N THR A 216 5.98 11.55 -19.87
CA THR A 216 6.10 10.56 -20.94
C THR A 216 6.67 9.28 -20.34
N LEU A 217 6.08 8.13 -20.68
CA LEU A 217 6.51 6.82 -20.16
C LEU A 217 7.40 6.10 -21.16
N VAL A 218 8.51 5.54 -20.68
CA VAL A 218 9.34 4.55 -21.38
C VAL A 218 9.11 3.21 -20.69
N THR A 219 8.69 2.20 -21.45
CA THR A 219 8.53 0.85 -20.88
C THR A 219 9.90 0.22 -20.73
N THR A 220 10.20 -0.33 -19.55
CA THR A 220 11.46 -1.04 -19.29
C THR A 220 11.15 -2.47 -18.85
N LEU A 221 11.66 -3.44 -19.58
CA LEU A 221 11.56 -4.87 -19.28
C LEU A 221 12.85 -5.31 -18.58
N PHE A 222 12.68 -5.98 -17.45
CA PHE A 222 13.77 -6.51 -16.65
C PHE A 222 13.75 -8.03 -16.62
N PHE A 223 14.94 -8.63 -16.44
CA PHE A 223 15.11 -10.06 -16.20
C PHE A 223 15.92 -10.26 -14.92
N ILE A 224 15.39 -11.05 -13.98
CA ILE A 224 16.10 -11.51 -12.77
C ILE A 224 16.14 -13.02 -12.76
N ASN A 225 17.11 -13.63 -12.08
CA ASN A 225 17.17 -15.08 -11.91
C ASN A 225 17.17 -15.50 -10.44
N ALA A 226 16.81 -16.76 -10.21
CA ALA A 226 16.70 -17.33 -8.87
C ALA A 226 18.04 -17.44 -8.12
N ALA A 227 19.18 -17.18 -8.77
CA ALA A 227 20.48 -17.04 -8.11
C ALA A 227 20.77 -15.62 -7.60
N GLY A 228 19.83 -14.67 -7.74
CA GLY A 228 20.03 -13.27 -7.37
C GLY A 228 20.70 -12.41 -8.46
N GLY A 229 20.86 -12.95 -9.68
CA GLY A 229 21.40 -12.24 -10.83
C GLY A 229 20.33 -11.53 -11.66
N PHE A 230 20.77 -10.67 -12.58
CA PHE A 230 19.91 -9.95 -13.51
C PHE A 230 20.60 -9.73 -14.85
N LEU A 231 19.82 -9.43 -15.89
CA LEU A 231 20.35 -9.10 -17.23
C LEU A 231 20.24 -7.60 -17.51
N PRO A 232 21.00 -7.07 -18.48
CA PRO A 232 20.78 -5.71 -18.98
C PRO A 232 19.33 -5.53 -19.45
N PRO A 233 18.65 -4.44 -19.04
CA PRO A 233 17.23 -4.24 -19.34
C PRO A 233 16.97 -3.91 -20.82
N VAL A 234 15.71 -4.06 -21.22
CA VAL A 234 15.21 -3.67 -22.54
C VAL A 234 14.30 -2.45 -22.39
N PHE A 235 14.52 -1.41 -23.19
CA PHE A 235 13.75 -0.17 -23.17
C PHE A 235 12.91 -0.04 -24.43
N VAL A 236 11.66 0.40 -24.27
CA VAL A 236 10.77 0.76 -25.40
C VAL A 236 10.43 2.24 -25.29
N PHE A 237 11.09 3.05 -26.12
CA PHE A 237 10.89 4.50 -26.15
C PHE A 237 9.67 4.89 -27.00
N PRO A 238 8.88 5.90 -26.57
CA PRO A 238 7.70 6.41 -27.28
C PRO A 238 8.07 7.23 -28.52
N ARG A 239 8.64 6.57 -29.53
CA ARG A 239 9.19 7.15 -30.76
C ARG A 239 8.99 6.17 -31.92
N VAL A 240 9.04 6.69 -33.15
CA VAL A 240 9.01 5.86 -34.37
C VAL A 240 10.32 5.11 -34.54
N ASN A 241 11.44 5.80 -34.33
CA ASN A 241 12.78 5.26 -34.54
C ASN A 241 13.60 5.37 -33.26
N TYR A 242 14.34 4.30 -32.96
CA TYR A 242 15.33 4.30 -31.90
C TYR A 242 16.58 5.05 -32.37
N LYS A 243 17.25 5.75 -31.44
CA LYS A 243 18.55 6.39 -31.64
C LYS A 243 19.39 6.14 -30.41
N ASP A 244 20.68 5.84 -30.58
CA ASP A 244 21.57 5.48 -29.45
C ASP A 244 21.61 6.53 -28.34
N ILE A 245 21.45 7.81 -28.70
CA ILE A 245 21.36 8.91 -27.74
C ILE A 245 20.21 8.75 -26.72
N MET A 246 19.15 7.99 -27.04
CA MET A 246 18.03 7.69 -26.13
C MET A 246 18.46 6.85 -24.93
N LEU A 247 19.51 6.05 -25.08
CA LEU A 247 20.06 5.19 -24.04
C LEU A 247 21.40 5.71 -23.51
N ASN A 248 21.74 6.97 -23.80
CA ASN A 248 22.98 7.55 -23.32
C ASN A 248 23.03 7.54 -21.78
N ASN A 249 24.21 7.25 -21.23
CA ASN A 249 24.42 7.02 -19.79
C ASN A 249 23.56 5.91 -19.17
N GLY A 250 22.91 5.07 -19.99
CA GLY A 250 22.10 3.95 -19.54
C GLY A 250 22.91 2.74 -19.05
N PRO A 251 22.22 1.67 -18.60
CA PRO A 251 22.86 0.43 -18.19
C PRO A 251 23.70 -0.16 -19.34
N PRO A 252 24.97 -0.56 -19.11
CA PRO A 252 25.77 -1.22 -20.14
C PRO A 252 25.09 -2.49 -20.66
N GLY A 253 25.13 -2.68 -21.98
CA GLY A 253 24.53 -3.83 -22.64
C GLY A 253 23.00 -3.78 -22.74
N ALA A 254 22.32 -2.72 -22.28
CA ALA A 254 20.88 -2.61 -22.43
C ALA A 254 20.46 -2.50 -23.91
N LEU A 255 19.28 -3.05 -24.23
CA LEU A 255 18.69 -2.97 -25.55
C LEU A 255 17.71 -1.79 -25.61
N GLY A 256 17.90 -0.90 -26.58
CA GLY A 256 16.95 0.17 -26.87
C GLY A 256 16.07 -0.15 -28.09
N LEU A 257 14.75 -0.02 -27.91
CA LEU A 257 13.73 -0.18 -28.94
C LEU A 257 12.86 1.08 -29.01
N ALA A 258 12.10 1.23 -30.08
CA ALA A 258 11.17 2.33 -30.25
C ALA A 258 9.80 1.82 -30.72
N GLN A 259 8.76 2.34 -30.10
CA GLN A 259 7.37 2.16 -30.52
C GLN A 259 6.63 3.47 -30.25
N VAL A 260 5.77 3.93 -31.16
CA VAL A 260 5.07 5.22 -31.06
C VAL A 260 4.34 5.39 -29.73
N SER A 261 3.71 4.32 -29.27
CA SER A 261 2.94 4.30 -28.04
C SER A 261 3.81 4.21 -26.77
N GLY A 262 5.09 3.83 -26.90
CA GLY A 262 5.99 3.52 -25.79
C GLY A 262 5.69 2.20 -25.08
N TRP A 263 4.65 1.47 -25.49
CA TRP A 263 4.26 0.18 -24.93
C TRP A 263 4.99 -0.97 -25.61
N MET A 264 5.16 -2.06 -24.87
CA MET A 264 5.64 -3.32 -25.44
C MET A 264 4.65 -3.84 -26.50
N THR A 265 5.17 -4.23 -27.66
CA THR A 265 4.42 -4.94 -28.70
C THR A 265 5.04 -6.31 -28.94
N GLU A 266 4.36 -7.15 -29.70
CA GLU A 266 4.86 -8.48 -30.07
C GLU A 266 6.25 -8.41 -30.72
N ASP A 267 6.46 -7.50 -31.66
CA ASP A 267 7.76 -7.31 -32.31
C ASP A 267 8.85 -6.86 -31.35
N CYS A 268 8.53 -5.97 -30.40
CA CYS A 268 9.48 -5.56 -29.37
C CYS A 268 9.82 -6.74 -28.45
N PHE A 269 8.82 -7.55 -28.11
CA PHE A 269 9.00 -8.68 -27.21
C PHE A 269 9.84 -9.80 -27.86
N VAL A 270 9.68 -10.08 -29.15
CA VAL A 270 10.57 -11.01 -29.87
C VAL A 270 12.03 -10.57 -29.73
N LYS A 271 12.33 -9.29 -29.97
CA LYS A 271 13.68 -8.74 -29.81
C LYS A 271 14.17 -8.81 -28.36
N ALA A 272 13.28 -8.69 -27.39
CA ALA A 272 13.64 -8.86 -25.98
C ALA A 272 14.01 -10.32 -25.63
N VAL A 273 13.37 -11.31 -26.24
CA VAL A 273 13.72 -12.73 -26.06
C VAL A 273 15.01 -13.07 -26.80
N GLU A 274 15.26 -12.48 -27.97
CA GLU A 274 16.55 -12.57 -28.65
C GLU A 274 17.68 -11.99 -27.78
N HIS A 275 17.46 -10.82 -27.19
CA HIS A 275 18.37 -10.19 -26.24
C HIS A 275 18.65 -11.07 -25.02
N PHE A 276 17.61 -11.70 -24.46
CA PHE A 276 17.74 -12.69 -23.41
C PHE A 276 18.65 -13.86 -23.84
N ALA A 277 18.41 -14.44 -25.02
CA ALA A 277 19.19 -15.56 -25.54
C ALA A 277 20.67 -15.21 -25.75
N ILE A 278 20.96 -13.99 -26.21
CA ILE A 278 22.35 -13.49 -26.39
C ILE A 278 23.11 -13.48 -25.06
N HIS A 279 22.45 -13.08 -23.97
CA HIS A 279 23.08 -12.95 -22.65
C HIS A 279 23.14 -14.28 -21.89
N VAL A 280 22.08 -15.09 -21.95
CA VAL A 280 21.98 -16.35 -21.20
C VAL A 280 22.65 -17.51 -21.93
N ARG A 281 22.67 -17.46 -23.28
CA ARG A 281 23.17 -18.52 -24.17
C ARG A 281 22.65 -19.91 -23.80
N PRO A 282 21.32 -20.12 -23.74
CA PRO A 282 20.77 -21.41 -23.39
C PRO A 282 21.10 -22.45 -24.46
N SER A 283 21.12 -23.72 -24.06
CA SER A 283 21.38 -24.84 -24.95
C SER A 283 20.62 -26.07 -24.49
N ILE A 284 20.59 -27.13 -25.30
CA ILE A 284 19.92 -28.39 -24.95
C ILE A 284 20.44 -28.95 -23.62
N LYS A 285 21.75 -28.78 -23.33
CA LYS A 285 22.36 -29.23 -22.08
C LYS A 285 22.09 -28.31 -20.89
N ASN A 286 21.89 -27.01 -21.15
CA ASN A 286 21.66 -25.98 -20.15
C ASN A 286 20.48 -25.09 -20.61
N PRO A 287 19.24 -25.59 -20.49
CA PRO A 287 18.07 -24.82 -20.90
C PRO A 287 17.82 -23.66 -19.92
N ALA A 288 17.04 -22.67 -20.38
CA ALA A 288 16.62 -21.56 -19.54
C ALA A 288 15.09 -21.55 -19.37
N LEU A 289 14.62 -21.20 -18.19
CA LEU A 289 13.21 -21.04 -17.87
C LEU A 289 12.89 -19.56 -17.69
N ILE A 290 11.83 -19.05 -18.32
CA ILE A 290 11.30 -17.70 -18.12
C ILE A 290 9.89 -17.80 -17.52
N LEU A 291 9.72 -17.21 -16.34
CA LEU A 291 8.44 -16.98 -15.65
C LEU A 291 7.99 -15.55 -15.93
N ARG A 292 6.79 -15.38 -16.48
CA ARG A 292 6.27 -14.05 -16.86
C ARG A 292 4.75 -14.03 -16.90
N ASP A 293 4.16 -12.85 -17.09
CA ASP A 293 2.73 -12.73 -17.27
C ASP A 293 2.24 -13.23 -18.65
N ASN A 294 0.91 -13.23 -18.81
CA ASN A 294 0.22 -13.64 -20.03
C ASN A 294 -0.35 -12.44 -20.83
N HIS A 295 0.31 -11.28 -20.79
CA HIS A 295 -0.13 -10.14 -21.59
C HIS A 295 -0.10 -10.47 -23.10
N THR A 296 -1.03 -9.92 -23.88
CA THR A 296 -1.24 -10.29 -25.29
C THR A 296 -0.01 -10.04 -26.16
N SER A 297 0.74 -8.96 -25.90
CA SER A 297 2.02 -8.68 -26.58
C SER A 297 3.06 -9.77 -26.42
N HIS A 298 2.91 -10.67 -25.45
CA HIS A 298 3.87 -11.72 -25.17
C HIS A 298 3.47 -13.07 -25.79
N VAL A 299 2.24 -13.18 -26.33
CA VAL A 299 1.65 -14.42 -26.83
C VAL A 299 1.62 -14.38 -28.35
N ASN A 300 2.75 -14.77 -28.94
CA ASN A 300 2.96 -14.74 -30.39
C ASN A 300 3.73 -16.01 -30.81
N LEU A 301 3.40 -16.57 -31.98
CA LEU A 301 4.01 -17.79 -32.51
C LEU A 301 5.53 -17.68 -32.67
N ARG A 302 6.06 -16.56 -33.17
CA ARG A 302 7.49 -16.28 -33.33
C ARG A 302 8.24 -16.38 -32.00
N VAL A 303 7.65 -15.90 -30.90
CA VAL A 303 8.25 -16.02 -29.55
C VAL A 303 8.33 -17.49 -29.16
N VAL A 304 7.28 -18.26 -29.39
CA VAL A 304 7.23 -19.70 -29.08
C VAL A 304 8.22 -20.50 -29.91
N GLU A 305 8.30 -20.23 -31.21
CA GLU A 305 9.24 -20.87 -32.14
C GLU A 305 10.68 -20.54 -31.78
N PHE A 306 10.98 -19.26 -31.57
CA PHE A 306 12.32 -18.82 -31.17
C PHE A 306 12.73 -19.43 -29.84
N ALA A 307 11.85 -19.41 -28.84
CA ALA A 307 12.13 -20.00 -27.53
C ALA A 307 12.42 -21.51 -27.64
N ARG A 308 11.59 -22.24 -28.41
CA ARG A 308 11.79 -23.68 -28.66
C ARG A 308 13.14 -23.96 -29.34
N GLN A 309 13.49 -23.19 -30.37
CA GLN A 309 14.74 -23.35 -31.11
C GLN A 309 15.98 -23.06 -30.25
N ASN A 310 15.84 -22.18 -29.25
CA ASN A 310 16.94 -21.73 -28.38
C ASN A 310 16.94 -22.36 -26.99
N SER A 311 16.23 -23.50 -26.79
CA SER A 311 16.17 -24.19 -25.47
C SER A 311 15.69 -23.29 -24.33
N ILE A 312 14.74 -22.40 -24.63
CA ILE A 312 14.05 -21.53 -23.67
C ILE A 312 12.66 -22.08 -23.44
N ILE A 313 12.32 -22.28 -22.19
CA ILE A 313 11.00 -22.72 -21.74
C ILE A 313 10.31 -21.54 -21.09
N ILE A 314 9.07 -21.26 -21.49
CA ILE A 314 8.28 -20.14 -20.97
C ILE A 314 7.10 -20.71 -20.19
N VAL A 315 6.94 -20.27 -18.95
CA VAL A 315 5.77 -20.55 -18.12
C VAL A 315 5.10 -19.23 -17.78
N THR A 316 3.81 -19.13 -18.08
CA THR A 316 3.02 -17.92 -17.84
C THR A 316 2.23 -18.01 -16.54
N PHE A 317 2.17 -16.90 -15.81
CA PHE A 317 1.31 -16.78 -14.64
C PHE A 317 -0.18 -16.77 -15.05
N PRO A 318 -1.08 -17.26 -14.18
CA PRO A 318 -2.51 -17.08 -14.37
C PRO A 318 -2.85 -15.59 -14.52
N PRO A 319 -3.81 -15.23 -15.39
CA PRO A 319 -4.27 -13.86 -15.53
C PRO A 319 -4.64 -13.22 -14.18
N TYR A 320 -4.38 -11.92 -14.06
CA TYR A 320 -4.73 -11.10 -12.89
C TYR A 320 -4.11 -11.55 -11.55
N CYS A 321 -3.07 -12.39 -11.57
CA CYS A 321 -2.40 -12.86 -10.36
C CYS A 321 -1.02 -12.23 -10.12
N SER A 322 -0.55 -11.31 -11.00
CA SER A 322 0.81 -10.73 -10.92
C SER A 322 1.10 -10.09 -9.57
N HIS A 323 0.16 -9.34 -9.01
CA HIS A 323 0.27 -8.71 -7.68
C HIS A 323 0.60 -9.66 -6.50
N LYS A 324 0.49 -10.98 -6.69
CA LYS A 324 0.85 -12.02 -5.71
C LYS A 324 1.85 -13.04 -6.22
N LEU A 325 1.99 -13.21 -7.52
CA LEU A 325 2.80 -14.27 -8.12
C LEU A 325 3.99 -13.77 -8.94
N GLN A 326 4.05 -12.48 -9.30
CA GLN A 326 5.10 -11.89 -10.12
C GLN A 326 6.25 -11.39 -9.22
N PRO A 327 7.41 -12.09 -9.14
CA PRO A 327 8.49 -11.72 -8.23
C PRO A 327 8.99 -10.28 -8.38
N LEU A 328 9.16 -9.81 -9.62
CA LEU A 328 9.58 -8.43 -9.90
C LEU A 328 8.65 -7.39 -9.27
N ASP A 329 7.32 -7.59 -9.35
CA ASP A 329 6.32 -6.71 -8.75
C ASP A 329 6.38 -6.72 -7.21
N ILE A 330 6.52 -7.90 -6.62
CA ILE A 330 6.42 -8.11 -5.17
C ILE A 330 7.66 -7.60 -4.43
N THR A 331 8.84 -7.77 -5.02
CA THR A 331 10.10 -7.65 -4.29
C THR A 331 11.02 -6.55 -4.83
N VAL A 332 11.16 -6.42 -6.14
CA VAL A 332 12.18 -5.56 -6.77
C VAL A 332 11.63 -4.17 -7.17
N TYR A 333 10.42 -4.10 -7.71
CA TYR A 333 9.87 -2.87 -8.26
C TYR A 333 9.52 -1.80 -7.23
N GLY A 334 9.20 -2.17 -5.99
CA GLY A 334 9.04 -1.21 -4.89
C GLY A 334 10.33 -0.42 -4.61
N PRO A 335 11.44 -1.11 -4.27
CA PRO A 335 12.75 -0.50 -4.12
C PRO A 335 13.22 0.25 -5.37
N PHE A 336 13.09 -0.35 -6.56
CA PHE A 336 13.50 0.26 -7.82
C PHE A 336 12.78 1.58 -8.08
N LYS A 337 11.44 1.61 -8.00
CA LYS A 337 10.64 2.83 -8.21
C LYS A 337 10.98 3.91 -7.18
N THR A 338 11.34 3.54 -5.96
CA THR A 338 11.78 4.49 -4.94
C THR A 338 13.11 5.15 -5.32
N ARG A 339 14.10 4.34 -5.71
CA ARG A 339 15.41 4.85 -6.12
C ARG A 339 15.38 5.64 -7.42
N TYR A 340 14.55 5.22 -8.37
CA TYR A 340 14.32 5.95 -9.62
C TYR A 340 13.78 7.37 -9.35
N ARG A 341 12.87 7.54 -8.39
CA ARG A 341 12.38 8.86 -7.96
C ARG A 341 13.48 9.70 -7.32
N THR A 342 14.33 9.08 -6.50
CA THR A 342 15.47 9.77 -5.88
C THR A 342 16.46 10.27 -6.94
N ALA A 343 16.88 9.42 -7.87
CA ALA A 343 17.78 9.77 -8.97
C ALA A 343 17.23 10.95 -9.80
N MET A 344 15.95 10.88 -10.18
CA MET A 344 15.30 11.97 -10.90
C MET A 344 15.26 13.27 -10.09
N ASN A 345 14.95 13.19 -8.79
CA ASN A 345 14.89 14.35 -7.93
C ASN A 345 16.27 15.03 -7.76
N GLU A 346 17.33 14.25 -7.57
CA GLU A 346 18.71 14.75 -7.51
C GLU A 346 19.14 15.41 -8.82
N TRP A 347 18.78 14.81 -9.95
CA TRP A 347 19.01 15.41 -11.26
C TRP A 347 18.29 16.75 -11.41
N MET A 348 17.02 16.85 -11.00
CA MET A 348 16.24 18.10 -11.05
C MET A 348 16.85 19.20 -10.17
N LEU A 349 17.39 18.85 -9.00
CA LEU A 349 18.05 19.81 -8.10
C LEU A 349 19.38 20.34 -8.67
N THR A 350 20.11 19.50 -9.40
CA THR A 350 21.39 19.86 -10.03
C THR A 350 21.23 20.50 -11.41
N ASN A 351 20.02 20.48 -11.98
CA ASN A 351 19.70 21.04 -13.30
C ASN A 351 18.54 22.04 -13.22
N PRO A 352 18.72 23.18 -12.52
CA PRO A 352 17.66 24.16 -12.35
C PRO A 352 17.17 24.71 -13.70
N GLY A 353 15.84 24.86 -13.83
CA GLY A 353 15.20 25.37 -15.04
C GLY A 353 15.10 24.38 -16.20
N LYS A 354 15.58 23.14 -16.05
CA LYS A 354 15.45 22.08 -17.06
C LYS A 354 14.36 21.08 -16.66
N THR A 355 13.74 20.50 -17.67
CA THR A 355 12.78 19.40 -17.51
C THR A 355 13.42 18.08 -17.93
N VAL A 356 13.01 17.00 -17.29
CA VAL A 356 13.39 15.63 -17.65
C VAL A 356 12.72 15.26 -18.96
N THR A 357 13.51 14.71 -19.87
CA THR A 357 13.04 14.12 -21.12
C THR A 357 13.31 12.62 -21.14
N ILE A 358 12.83 11.92 -22.17
CA ILE A 358 13.08 10.50 -22.34
C ILE A 358 14.59 10.15 -22.41
N TYR A 359 15.45 11.10 -22.77
CA TYR A 359 16.90 10.91 -22.90
C TYR A 359 17.64 10.78 -21.57
N GLN A 360 17.01 11.17 -20.44
CA GLN A 360 17.57 10.98 -19.10
C GLN A 360 17.12 9.65 -18.46
N ILE A 361 16.13 8.97 -19.05
CA ILE A 361 15.54 7.76 -18.45
C ILE A 361 16.58 6.66 -18.28
N GLY A 362 17.44 6.45 -19.28
CA GLY A 362 18.52 5.46 -19.20
C GLY A 362 19.41 5.68 -17.98
N GLN A 363 19.83 6.93 -17.73
CA GLN A 363 20.63 7.30 -16.56
C GLN A 363 19.90 6.96 -15.26
N PHE A 364 18.64 7.37 -15.11
CA PHE A 364 17.88 7.12 -13.87
C PHE A 364 17.62 5.64 -13.64
N VAL A 365 17.38 4.87 -14.70
CA VAL A 365 17.26 3.41 -14.59
C VAL A 365 18.58 2.81 -14.12
N LYS A 366 19.72 3.21 -14.71
CA LYS A 366 21.05 2.75 -14.32
C LYS A 366 21.34 2.99 -12.83
N GLU A 367 21.08 4.18 -12.35
CA GLU A 367 21.28 4.56 -10.94
C GLU A 367 20.34 3.80 -10.00
N ALA A 368 19.11 3.54 -10.44
CA ALA A 368 18.11 2.88 -9.62
C ALA A 368 18.25 1.35 -9.54
N TYR A 369 18.52 0.68 -10.67
CA TYR A 369 18.41 -0.77 -10.75
C TYR A 369 19.60 -1.49 -10.11
N LEU A 370 20.84 -1.01 -10.27
CA LEU A 370 22.03 -1.63 -9.66
C LEU A 370 21.87 -1.87 -8.14
N PRO A 371 21.44 -0.88 -7.34
CA PRO A 371 21.20 -1.10 -5.91
C PRO A 371 19.82 -1.71 -5.57
N ALA A 372 18.84 -1.71 -6.48
CA ALA A 372 17.53 -2.31 -6.25
C ALA A 372 17.49 -3.80 -6.60
N PHE A 373 18.30 -4.24 -7.56
CA PHE A 373 18.40 -5.61 -8.05
C PHE A 373 19.53 -6.34 -7.30
N SER A 374 19.52 -6.23 -5.97
CA SER A 374 20.43 -6.96 -5.11
C SER A 374 19.93 -8.40 -4.91
N PRO A 375 20.80 -9.37 -4.60
CA PRO A 375 20.38 -10.72 -4.24
C PRO A 375 19.31 -10.71 -3.14
N GLN A 376 19.47 -9.87 -2.12
CA GLN A 376 18.51 -9.72 -1.01
C GLN A 376 17.09 -9.30 -1.43
N ASN A 377 16.95 -8.56 -2.54
CA ASN A 377 15.65 -8.18 -3.07
C ASN A 377 15.13 -9.19 -4.10
N ILE A 378 15.98 -10.03 -4.68
CA ILE A 378 15.62 -10.99 -5.73
C ILE A 378 15.24 -12.35 -5.14
N THR A 379 15.99 -12.82 -4.15
CA THR A 379 15.81 -14.11 -3.45
C THR A 379 15.21 -13.86 -2.07
#